data_AF-A0AAF1K247-F1
#
_entry.id   AF-A0AAF1K247-F1
#
_cell.length_a   1.000
_cell.length_b   1.000
_cell.length_c   1.000
_cell.angle_alpha   90.00
_cell.angle_beta   90.00
_cell.angle_gamma   90.00
#
_symmetry.space_group_name_H-M   'P 1'
#
loop_
_entity.id
_entity.type
_entity.pdbx_description
1 polymer ?
#
loop_
_entity_poly.entity_id
_entity_poly.type
_entity_poly.pdbx_seq_one_letter_code
_entity_poly.pdbx_strand_id
1 'polypeptide(L)'
;MAFSPLPAKTFPELIDYMHGEMVMNAKSPDALMIKRYNQAGTSTLRVAFSLTQVLPLSMRAPVTAGSAAAAEVSGSAAAMVLWYNKVAAGRDWDHKGRLKPHNAWVSDGDTAYRFDIWSNIHYGFVGRAVGFSAWTLKAGAGGAQVKDKTVPPGYWDRRFNTLGDADFLAAFDDPDDQAAIMLGVDLYNAKGLAMLATDLSDDVRARKSSLATKPAGTP
;
A
#
# COMPACT_ATOMS: atom_id res chain seq x y z
N MET A 1 -9.84 -9.68 13.30
CA MET A 1 -10.96 -10.33 12.59
C MET A 1 -10.45 -10.67 11.20
N ALA A 2 -10.52 -11.93 10.79
CA ALA A 2 -10.24 -12.29 9.39
C ALA A 2 -11.41 -11.81 8.54
N PHE A 3 -11.14 -11.09 7.44
CA PHE A 3 -12.18 -10.66 6.52
C PHE A 3 -12.82 -11.86 5.82
N SER A 4 -14.13 -11.79 5.59
CA SER A 4 -14.83 -12.80 4.79
C SER A 4 -14.29 -12.82 3.36
N PRO A 5 -14.10 -14.02 2.76
CA PRO A 5 -13.75 -14.15 1.35
C PRO A 5 -14.75 -13.42 0.45
N LEU A 6 -14.27 -12.85 -0.65
CA LEU A 6 -15.16 -12.33 -1.68
C LEU A 6 -15.75 -13.52 -2.47
N PRO A 7 -17.03 -13.45 -2.88
CA PRO A 7 -17.55 -14.42 -3.84
C PRO A 7 -16.74 -14.34 -5.14
N ALA A 8 -16.69 -15.43 -5.90
CA ALA A 8 -15.97 -15.48 -7.16
C ALA A 8 -16.44 -14.36 -8.11
N LYS A 9 -15.49 -13.54 -8.57
CA LYS A 9 -15.72 -12.45 -9.53
C LYS A 9 -15.18 -12.80 -10.93
N THR A 10 -15.89 -12.37 -11.97
CA THR A 10 -15.34 -12.25 -13.33
C THR A 10 -14.34 -11.10 -13.40
N PHE A 11 -13.57 -11.00 -14.49
CA PHE A 11 -12.62 -9.89 -14.67
C PHE A 11 -13.29 -8.50 -14.60
N PRO A 12 -14.39 -8.22 -15.32
CA PRO A 12 -15.08 -6.92 -15.21
C PRO A 12 -15.56 -6.61 -13.78
N GLU A 13 -16.16 -7.59 -13.10
CA GLU A 13 -16.62 -7.41 -11.71
C GLU A 13 -15.48 -7.17 -10.73
N LEU A 14 -14.32 -7.78 -10.98
CA LEU A 14 -13.12 -7.55 -10.18
C LEU A 14 -12.52 -6.18 -10.45
N ILE A 15 -12.50 -5.73 -11.71
CA ILE A 15 -12.07 -4.39 -12.08
C ILE A 15 -12.94 -3.33 -11.38
N ASP A 16 -14.27 -3.47 -11.44
CA ASP A 16 -15.19 -2.55 -10.77
C ASP A 16 -15.00 -2.54 -9.25
N TYR A 17 -14.80 -3.73 -8.66
CA TYR A 17 -14.52 -3.84 -7.23
C TYR A 17 -13.21 -3.14 -6.85
N MET A 18 -12.11 -3.43 -7.55
CA MET A 18 -10.80 -2.88 -7.24
C MET A 18 -10.74 -1.38 -7.50
N HIS A 19 -11.37 -0.89 -8.58
CA HIS A 19 -11.56 0.53 -8.83
C HIS A 19 -12.26 1.21 -7.65
N GLY A 20 -13.37 0.63 -7.18
CA GLY A 20 -14.10 1.10 -6.02
C GLY A 20 -13.21 1.17 -4.77
N GLU A 21 -12.49 0.09 -4.45
CA GLU A 21 -11.59 0.03 -3.30
C GLU A 21 -10.47 1.09 -3.41
N MET A 22 -9.91 1.31 -4.60
CA MET A 22 -8.85 2.30 -4.82
C MET A 22 -9.36 3.73 -4.58
N VAL A 23 -10.48 4.10 -5.20
CA VAL A 23 -11.01 5.47 -5.13
C VAL A 23 -11.62 5.75 -3.75
N MET A 24 -12.34 4.80 -3.15
CA MET A 24 -12.95 4.97 -1.83
C MET A 24 -11.89 4.99 -0.72
N ASN A 25 -10.92 4.07 -0.72
CA ASN A 25 -9.88 4.07 0.31
C ASN A 25 -9.00 5.32 0.23
N ALA A 26 -8.69 5.82 -0.97
CA ALA A 26 -7.95 7.07 -1.14
C ALA A 26 -8.69 8.32 -0.63
N LYS A 27 -10.03 8.27 -0.50
CA LYS A 27 -10.87 9.34 0.05
C LYS A 27 -11.26 9.12 1.51
N SER A 28 -10.91 7.98 2.10
CA SER A 28 -11.31 7.61 3.45
C SER A 28 -10.74 8.56 4.51
N PRO A 29 -11.36 8.69 5.69
CA PRO A 29 -10.81 9.45 6.81
C PRO A 29 -9.38 9.01 7.18
N ASP A 30 -9.08 7.71 7.14
CA ASP A 30 -7.75 7.16 7.37
C ASP A 30 -6.73 7.69 6.34
N ALA A 31 -7.07 7.65 5.05
CA ALA A 31 -6.20 8.17 3.98
C ALA A 31 -5.97 9.69 4.10
N LEU A 32 -7.01 10.46 4.40
CA LEU A 32 -6.89 11.90 4.61
C LEU A 32 -6.02 12.22 5.84
N MET A 33 -6.09 11.40 6.89
CA MET A 33 -5.23 11.52 8.05
C MET A 33 -3.76 11.22 7.71
N ILE A 34 -3.49 10.12 7.02
CA ILE A 34 -2.13 9.78 6.55
C ILE A 34 -1.57 10.91 5.67
N LYS A 35 -2.40 11.45 4.76
CA LYS A 35 -2.02 12.57 3.89
C LYS A 35 -1.62 13.82 4.67
N ARG A 36 -2.39 14.21 5.69
CA ARG A 36 -2.07 15.35 6.57
C ARG A 36 -0.72 15.15 7.27
N TYR A 37 -0.47 13.95 7.77
CA TYR A 37 0.80 13.62 8.42
C TYR A 37 1.98 13.62 7.44
N ASN A 38 1.80 13.11 6.21
CA ASN A 38 2.82 13.20 5.16
C ASN A 38 3.12 14.66 4.77
N GLN A 39 2.09 15.53 4.70
CA GLN A 39 2.25 16.96 4.43
C GLN A 39 3.03 17.70 5.52
N ALA A 40 2.90 17.28 6.79
CA ALA A 40 3.69 17.81 7.88
C ALA A 40 5.17 17.37 7.83
N GLY A 41 5.49 16.29 7.11
CA GLY A 41 6.87 15.90 6.85
C GLY A 41 7.70 15.68 8.12
N THR A 42 8.83 16.38 8.24
CA THR A 42 9.75 16.29 9.39
C THR A 42 9.29 17.10 10.60
N SER A 43 8.22 17.90 10.50
CA SER A 43 7.70 18.65 11.64
C SER A 43 7.22 17.71 12.73
N THR A 44 7.57 18.04 13.97
CA THR A 44 7.12 17.32 15.16
C THR A 44 5.65 17.58 15.41
N LEU A 45 4.87 16.52 15.54
CA LEU A 45 3.44 16.58 15.85
C LEU A 45 3.17 15.85 17.16
N ARG A 46 2.27 16.42 17.95
CA ARG A 46 1.68 15.73 19.11
C ARG A 46 0.63 14.75 18.60
N VAL A 47 0.88 13.47 18.78
CA VAL A 47 -0.05 12.38 18.46
C VAL A 47 -0.59 11.77 19.74
N ALA A 48 -1.89 11.42 19.74
CA ALA A 48 -2.50 10.73 20.87
C ALA A 48 -1.76 9.43 21.21
N PHE A 49 -1.59 9.15 22.50
CA PHE A 49 -0.82 8.01 23.02
C PHE A 49 -1.29 6.64 22.47
N SER A 50 -2.55 6.49 22.06
CA SER A 50 -3.05 5.28 21.40
C SER A 50 -2.31 4.96 20.09
N LEU A 51 -1.90 5.97 19.33
CA LEU A 51 -1.05 5.80 18.14
C LEU A 51 0.38 5.37 18.50
N THR A 52 0.81 5.57 19.75
CA THR A 52 2.12 5.12 20.25
C THR A 52 2.12 3.67 20.72
N GLN A 53 0.94 3.10 20.98
CA GLN A 53 0.84 1.69 21.40
C GLN A 53 1.09 0.71 20.25
N VAL A 54 0.89 1.16 19.01
CA VAL A 54 1.32 0.48 17.77
C VAL A 54 2.71 0.90 17.32
N LEU A 55 3.33 1.88 18.00
CA LEU A 55 4.74 2.21 17.80
C LEU A 55 5.62 1.22 18.57
N PRO A 56 6.71 0.75 17.96
CA PRO A 56 7.78 0.03 18.65
C PRO A 56 8.40 0.91 19.75
N LEU A 57 8.85 0.29 20.85
CA LEU A 57 9.31 1.00 22.05
C LEU A 57 10.43 2.02 21.76
N SER A 58 11.28 1.76 20.78
CA SER A 58 12.40 2.61 20.35
C SER A 58 11.98 3.92 19.65
N MET A 59 10.73 4.05 19.22
CA MET A 59 10.17 5.29 18.65
C MET A 59 9.39 6.12 19.65
N ARG A 60 9.24 5.65 20.88
CA ARG A 60 8.60 6.42 21.95
C ARG A 60 9.66 7.35 22.54
N ALA A 61 9.45 8.67 22.44
CA ALA A 61 10.22 9.61 23.24
C ALA A 61 10.06 9.26 24.74
N PRO A 62 11.08 9.43 25.60
CA PRO A 62 10.95 9.21 27.03
C PRO A 62 9.83 10.11 27.55
N VAL A 63 8.71 9.50 27.92
CA VAL A 63 7.57 10.20 28.49
C VAL A 63 7.99 10.65 29.89
N THR A 64 8.29 11.93 30.06
CA THR A 64 8.41 12.51 31.40
C THR A 64 7.08 12.33 32.10
N ALA A 65 7.06 11.51 33.15
CA ALA A 65 5.91 11.28 33.99
C ALA A 65 5.40 12.64 34.49
N GLY A 66 4.22 13.07 34.02
CA GLY A 66 3.60 14.33 34.46
C GLY A 66 2.83 15.15 33.43
N SER A 67 2.85 14.81 32.13
CA SER A 67 1.94 15.46 31.17
C SER A 67 1.27 14.44 30.26
N ALA A 68 -0.04 14.61 30.07
CA ALA A 68 -0.94 13.62 29.52
C ALA A 68 -0.60 13.16 28.08
N ALA A 69 -0.59 11.84 27.88
CA ALA A 69 -1.17 11.14 26.73
C ALA A 69 -0.80 11.59 25.29
N ALA A 70 0.36 12.20 25.05
CA ALA A 70 0.84 12.47 23.69
C ALA A 70 2.34 12.26 23.57
N ALA A 71 2.78 11.57 22.50
CA ALA A 71 4.18 11.53 22.11
C ALA A 71 4.43 12.50 20.95
N GLU A 72 5.66 12.99 20.88
CA GLU A 72 6.16 13.80 19.78
C GLU A 72 6.80 12.89 18.73
N VAL A 73 6.23 12.87 17.52
CA VAL A 73 6.78 12.14 16.37
C VAL A 73 6.74 13.02 15.13
N SER A 74 7.66 12.79 14.19
CA SER A 74 7.56 13.47 12.88
C SER A 74 6.27 13.07 12.17
N GLY A 75 5.67 14.00 11.42
CA GLY A 75 4.51 13.73 10.58
C GLY A 75 4.74 12.53 9.65
N SER A 76 5.89 12.46 9.00
CA SER A 76 6.25 11.30 8.19
C SER A 76 6.16 10.01 9.01
N ALA A 77 6.75 9.94 10.21
CA ALA A 77 6.71 8.72 11.04
C ALA A 77 5.29 8.29 11.40
N ALA A 78 4.44 9.23 11.81
CA ALA A 78 3.02 8.97 12.07
C ALA A 78 2.30 8.45 10.82
N ALA A 79 2.54 9.05 9.65
CA ALA A 79 1.93 8.63 8.40
C ALA A 79 2.26 7.17 8.04
N MET A 80 3.51 6.73 8.22
CA MET A 80 3.89 5.36 7.89
C MET A 80 3.32 4.33 8.86
N VAL A 81 3.19 4.67 10.14
CA VAL A 81 2.59 3.77 11.14
C VAL A 81 1.12 3.55 10.84
N LEU A 82 0.42 4.64 10.52
CA LEU A 82 -0.98 4.58 10.09
C LEU A 82 -1.12 3.81 8.77
N TRP A 83 -0.25 4.07 7.79
CA TRP A 83 -0.20 3.33 6.53
C TRP A 83 -0.04 1.84 6.77
N TYR A 84 1.01 1.44 7.50
CA TYR A 84 1.31 0.04 7.82
C TYR A 84 0.12 -0.68 8.47
N ASN A 85 -0.58 -0.04 9.42
CA ASN A 85 -1.76 -0.62 10.05
C ASN A 85 -2.92 -0.90 9.09
N LYS A 86 -2.94 -0.26 7.92
CA LYS A 86 -3.95 -0.51 6.87
C LYS A 86 -3.51 -1.54 5.85
N VAL A 87 -2.21 -1.63 5.53
CA VAL A 87 -1.69 -2.42 4.39
C VAL A 87 -0.94 -3.69 4.77
N ALA A 88 -0.59 -3.89 6.04
CA ALA A 88 0.07 -5.13 6.46
C ALA A 88 -0.81 -6.37 6.21
N ALA A 89 -0.21 -7.55 6.22
CA ALA A 89 -0.91 -8.80 5.91
C ALA A 89 -2.19 -8.96 6.75
N GLY A 90 -3.31 -9.20 6.08
CA GLY A 90 -4.62 -9.38 6.72
C GLY A 90 -5.27 -8.09 7.26
N ARG A 91 -4.73 -6.90 6.94
CA ARG A 91 -5.34 -5.61 7.25
C ARG A 91 -6.31 -5.15 6.16
N ASP A 92 -7.03 -4.07 6.43
CA ASP A 92 -8.20 -3.64 5.66
C ASP A 92 -7.91 -3.36 4.18
N TRP A 93 -6.69 -2.93 3.85
CA TRP A 93 -6.23 -2.63 2.50
C TRP A 93 -5.34 -3.73 1.91
N ASP A 94 -5.19 -4.87 2.62
CA ASP A 94 -4.65 -6.09 2.05
C ASP A 94 -5.79 -7.00 1.55
N HIS A 95 -6.05 -6.91 0.25
CA HIS A 95 -7.09 -7.68 -0.44
C HIS A 95 -6.68 -9.14 -0.72
N LYS A 96 -5.41 -9.53 -0.51
CA LYS A 96 -4.88 -10.86 -0.88
C LYS A 96 -5.70 -11.98 -0.25
N GLY A 97 -5.98 -11.88 1.05
CA GLY A 97 -6.76 -12.89 1.78
C GLY A 97 -8.23 -13.01 1.34
N ARG A 98 -8.82 -11.91 0.83
CA ARG A 98 -10.21 -11.91 0.34
C ARG A 98 -10.34 -12.47 -1.07
N LEU A 99 -9.31 -12.26 -1.91
CA LEU A 99 -9.31 -12.66 -3.31
C LEU A 99 -8.82 -14.10 -3.50
N LYS A 100 -7.75 -14.51 -2.81
CA LYS A 100 -7.11 -15.82 -3.02
C LYS A 100 -8.07 -17.03 -2.98
N PRO A 101 -9.08 -17.11 -2.09
CA PRO A 101 -9.94 -18.30 -2.01
C PRO A 101 -10.80 -18.57 -3.25
N HIS A 102 -11.24 -17.52 -3.94
CA HIS A 102 -12.22 -17.64 -5.04
C HIS A 102 -11.77 -16.97 -6.35
N ASN A 103 -10.69 -16.19 -6.30
CA ASN A 103 -10.15 -15.40 -7.39
C ASN A 103 -8.62 -15.50 -7.46
N ALA A 104 -8.06 -16.67 -7.12
CA ALA A 104 -6.61 -16.93 -7.20
C ALA A 104 -6.01 -16.56 -8.57
N TRP A 105 -6.77 -16.83 -9.62
CA TRP A 105 -6.52 -16.41 -11.00
C TRP A 105 -7.82 -15.94 -11.62
N VAL A 106 -7.78 -14.81 -12.33
CA VAL A 106 -8.96 -14.25 -13.03
C VAL A 106 -8.60 -13.99 -14.49
N SER A 107 -9.41 -14.54 -15.40
CA SER A 107 -9.13 -14.49 -16.85
C SER A 107 -9.81 -13.30 -17.53
N ASP A 108 -9.08 -12.67 -18.45
CA ASP A 108 -9.58 -11.72 -19.46
C ASP A 108 -9.06 -12.18 -20.82
N GLY A 109 -9.95 -12.74 -21.64
CA GLY A 109 -9.57 -13.37 -22.91
C GLY A 109 -8.59 -14.52 -22.73
N ASP A 110 -7.42 -14.41 -23.36
CA ASP A 110 -6.35 -15.41 -23.37
C ASP A 110 -5.40 -15.34 -22.17
N THR A 111 -5.61 -14.38 -21.27
CA THR A 111 -4.67 -14.06 -20.18
C THR A 111 -5.36 -14.23 -18.83
N ALA A 112 -4.73 -14.93 -17.89
CA ALA A 112 -5.15 -15.02 -16.50
C ALA A 112 -4.19 -14.23 -15.59
N TYR A 113 -4.76 -13.46 -14.67
CA TYR A 113 -4.05 -12.56 -13.76
C TYR A 113 -4.09 -13.09 -12.33
N ARG A 114 -2.94 -13.10 -11.65
CA ARG A 114 -2.81 -13.59 -10.26
C ARG A 114 -3.49 -12.65 -9.26
N PHE A 115 -4.04 -13.19 -8.18
CA PHE A 115 -4.84 -12.42 -7.22
C PHE A 115 -4.10 -11.28 -6.49
N ASP A 116 -2.78 -11.37 -6.36
CA ASP A 116 -1.97 -10.43 -5.59
C ASP A 116 -1.68 -9.12 -6.33
N ILE A 117 -1.67 -9.14 -7.67
CA ILE A 117 -1.48 -7.93 -8.48
C ILE A 117 -2.49 -6.85 -8.09
N TRP A 118 -3.72 -7.24 -7.76
CA TRP A 118 -4.81 -6.32 -7.42
C TRP A 118 -4.52 -5.55 -6.14
N SER A 119 -4.07 -6.25 -5.09
CA SER A 119 -3.60 -5.62 -3.85
C SER A 119 -2.41 -4.69 -4.10
N ASN A 120 -1.47 -5.09 -4.95
CA ASN A 120 -0.27 -4.31 -5.22
C ASN A 120 -0.56 -3.04 -6.03
N ILE A 121 -1.46 -3.11 -7.02
CA ILE A 121 -1.96 -1.94 -7.76
C ILE A 121 -2.69 -0.98 -6.80
N HIS A 122 -3.53 -1.52 -5.90
CA HIS A 122 -4.20 -0.72 -4.88
C HIS A 122 -3.20 0.00 -3.96
N TYR A 123 -2.21 -0.73 -3.45
CA TYR A 123 -1.13 -0.21 -2.62
C TYR A 123 -0.43 0.98 -3.29
N GLY A 124 -0.03 0.82 -4.56
CA GLY A 124 0.62 1.89 -5.33
C GLY A 124 -0.26 3.12 -5.50
N PHE A 125 -1.52 2.92 -5.87
CA PHE A 125 -2.46 4.01 -6.14
C PHE A 125 -2.83 4.80 -4.87
N VAL A 126 -3.26 4.10 -3.82
CA VAL A 126 -3.64 4.75 -2.55
C VAL A 126 -2.42 5.35 -1.87
N GLY A 127 -1.26 4.69 -1.97
CA GLY A 127 0.01 5.19 -1.44
C GLY A 127 0.39 6.54 -2.05
N ARG A 128 0.23 6.70 -3.36
CA ARG A 128 0.43 8.00 -4.02
C ARG A 128 -0.64 9.01 -3.60
N ALA A 129 -1.89 8.59 -3.44
CA ALA A 129 -2.98 9.45 -3.02
C ALA A 129 -2.76 10.09 -1.63
N VAL A 130 -2.13 9.35 -0.72
CA VAL A 130 -1.78 9.83 0.62
C VAL A 130 -0.43 10.55 0.68
N GLY A 131 0.25 10.74 -0.45
CA GLY A 131 1.44 11.59 -0.55
C GLY A 131 2.78 10.88 -0.36
N PHE A 132 2.83 9.54 -0.37
CA PHE A 132 4.11 8.85 -0.47
C PHE A 132 4.70 8.99 -1.87
N SER A 133 6.02 9.07 -1.99
CA SER A 133 6.68 9.01 -3.30
C SER A 133 6.63 7.61 -3.88
N ALA A 134 6.74 7.49 -5.21
CA ALA A 134 6.87 6.20 -5.88
C ALA A 134 8.04 5.39 -5.30
N TRP A 135 9.15 6.06 -4.99
CA TRP A 135 10.29 5.44 -4.35
C TRP A 135 9.98 4.95 -2.93
N THR A 136 9.27 5.70 -2.09
CA THR A 136 8.90 5.22 -0.75
C THR A 136 8.03 3.96 -0.84
N LEU A 137 7.10 3.93 -1.78
CA LEU A 137 6.23 2.78 -2.02
C LEU A 137 7.03 1.58 -2.55
N LYS A 138 8.06 1.82 -3.37
CA LYS A 138 8.97 0.78 -3.88
C LYS A 138 10.00 0.31 -2.84
N ALA A 139 10.49 1.21 -1.99
CA ALA A 139 11.52 0.93 -0.97
C ALA A 139 10.94 0.23 0.26
N GLY A 140 9.70 0.56 0.64
CA GLY A 140 8.91 -0.28 1.56
C GLY A 140 8.49 -1.61 0.95
N ALA A 141 8.74 -1.78 -0.34
CA ALA A 141 8.47 -2.96 -1.15
C ALA A 141 9.73 -3.78 -1.47
N GLY A 142 10.74 -3.79 -0.58
CA GLY A 142 11.94 -4.58 -0.80
C GLY A 142 13.00 -3.85 -1.62
N GLY A 143 13.97 -3.26 -0.90
CA GLY A 143 15.33 -3.05 -1.40
C GLY A 143 15.51 -2.11 -2.59
N ALA A 144 15.30 -0.81 -2.42
CA ALA A 144 15.66 0.16 -3.45
C ALA A 144 17.05 0.79 -3.20
N GLN A 145 18.07 0.38 -3.97
CA GLN A 145 19.15 1.29 -4.34
C GLN A 145 18.62 2.24 -5.42
N VAL A 146 18.53 3.55 -5.16
CA VAL A 146 18.31 4.55 -6.22
C VAL A 146 19.14 5.82 -5.97
N LYS A 147 19.73 6.32 -7.07
CA LYS A 147 20.26 7.69 -7.25
C LYS A 147 19.12 8.71 -7.07
N ASP A 148 18.76 9.06 -5.85
CA ASP A 148 18.19 10.38 -5.60
C ASP A 148 18.55 10.89 -4.20
N LYS A 149 18.94 12.16 -4.10
CA LYS A 149 19.69 12.73 -2.95
C LYS A 149 18.82 13.16 -1.77
N THR A 150 17.54 12.81 -1.75
CA THR A 150 16.55 13.42 -0.84
C THR A 150 16.31 12.64 0.46
N VAL A 151 16.85 11.43 0.59
CA VAL A 151 16.64 10.59 1.78
C VAL A 151 17.97 10.10 2.34
N PRO A 152 18.26 10.31 3.64
CA PRO A 152 19.50 9.85 4.26
C PRO A 152 19.66 8.32 4.15
N PRO A 153 20.89 7.82 3.92
CA PRO A 153 21.18 6.39 3.95
C PRO A 153 20.68 5.71 5.24
N GLY A 154 20.08 4.53 5.11
CA GLY A 154 19.55 3.74 6.23
C GLY A 154 18.35 4.36 6.95
N TYR A 155 17.68 5.35 6.37
CA TYR A 155 16.44 5.93 6.92
C TYR A 155 15.34 4.87 7.03
N TRP A 156 15.16 4.06 5.99
CA TRP A 156 14.14 3.01 5.96
C TRP A 156 14.54 1.76 6.70
N ASP A 157 15.82 1.37 6.70
CA ASP A 157 16.30 0.24 7.50
C ASP A 157 16.00 0.48 8.98
N ARG A 158 16.30 1.68 9.48
CA ARG A 158 15.93 2.08 10.84
C ARG A 158 14.43 2.10 11.05
N ARG A 159 13.65 2.50 10.06
CA ARG A 159 12.21 2.67 10.19
C ARG A 159 11.44 1.35 10.13
N PHE A 160 11.84 0.42 9.26
CA PHE A 160 11.22 -0.90 9.10
C PHE A 160 11.77 -1.93 10.09
N ASN A 161 13.06 -1.90 10.45
CA ASN A 161 13.57 -2.70 11.59
C ASN A 161 12.82 -2.37 12.88
N THR A 162 12.30 -1.15 12.98
CA THR A 162 11.50 -0.75 14.12
C THR A 162 10.09 -1.34 14.02
N LEU A 163 9.41 -1.24 12.86
CA LEU A 163 8.05 -1.78 12.67
C LEU A 163 7.96 -3.32 12.76
N GLY A 164 9.05 -4.04 12.52
CA GLY A 164 9.22 -5.44 12.94
C GLY A 164 8.56 -6.52 12.06
N ASP A 165 7.99 -6.16 10.91
CA ASP A 165 7.33 -7.11 10.00
C ASP A 165 8.20 -7.34 8.75
N ALA A 166 9.00 -8.39 8.79
CA ALA A 166 9.81 -8.82 7.66
C ALA A 166 8.95 -9.36 6.50
N ASP A 167 7.74 -9.86 6.78
CA ASP A 167 6.82 -10.36 5.75
C ASP A 167 6.29 -9.20 4.91
N PHE A 168 6.08 -8.01 5.52
CA PHE A 168 5.74 -6.80 4.78
C PHE A 168 6.82 -6.43 3.77
N LEU A 169 8.11 -6.50 4.10
CA LEU A 169 9.20 -6.20 3.17
C LEU A 169 9.42 -7.29 2.12
N ALA A 170 9.26 -8.56 2.51
CA ALA A 170 9.43 -9.70 1.63
C ALA A 170 8.28 -9.84 0.63
N ALA A 171 7.07 -9.36 0.95
CA ALA A 171 5.89 -9.46 0.08
C ALA A 171 5.95 -8.62 -1.22
N PHE A 172 7.11 -8.06 -1.55
CA PHE A 172 7.29 -7.10 -2.62
C PHE A 172 8.64 -7.20 -3.37
N ASP A 173 9.45 -8.22 -3.04
CA ASP A 173 10.76 -8.44 -3.66
C ASP A 173 10.67 -9.01 -5.10
N ASP A 174 9.51 -9.52 -5.50
CA ASP A 174 9.22 -10.03 -6.84
C ASP A 174 9.09 -8.87 -7.87
N PRO A 175 9.80 -8.94 -9.02
CA PRO A 175 9.63 -7.99 -10.12
C PRO A 175 8.17 -7.76 -10.57
N ASP A 176 7.32 -8.80 -10.54
CA ASP A 176 5.90 -8.70 -10.90
C ASP A 176 5.13 -7.85 -9.88
N ASP A 177 5.47 -7.97 -8.59
CA ASP A 177 4.87 -7.17 -7.53
C ASP A 177 5.27 -5.69 -7.67
N GLN A 178 6.54 -5.43 -7.97
CA GLN A 178 7.01 -4.06 -8.24
C GLN A 178 6.33 -3.45 -9.46
N ALA A 179 6.11 -4.23 -10.53
CA ALA A 179 5.39 -3.76 -11.71
C ALA A 179 3.93 -3.42 -11.40
N ALA A 180 3.24 -4.25 -10.60
CA ALA A 180 1.89 -3.98 -10.16
C ALA A 180 1.79 -2.71 -9.29
N ILE A 181 2.72 -2.51 -8.35
CA ILE A 181 2.80 -1.27 -7.55
C ILE A 181 2.98 -0.05 -8.46
N MET A 182 3.92 -0.14 -9.41
CA MET A 182 4.21 0.97 -10.32
C MET A 182 3.03 1.27 -11.25
N LEU A 183 2.26 0.27 -11.67
CA LEU A 183 1.00 0.49 -12.38
C LEU A 183 0.05 1.34 -11.56
N GLY A 184 -0.17 1.00 -10.28
CA GLY A 184 -1.00 1.80 -9.38
C GLY A 184 -0.48 3.23 -9.19
N VAL A 185 0.84 3.39 -9.05
CA VAL A 185 1.49 4.70 -8.96
C VAL A 185 1.21 5.55 -10.20
N ASP A 186 1.37 4.97 -11.39
CA ASP A 186 1.21 5.65 -12.66
C ASP A 186 -0.25 6.03 -12.90
N LEU A 187 -1.20 5.13 -12.60
CA LEU A 187 -2.63 5.42 -12.65
C LEU A 187 -2.98 6.65 -11.81
N TYR A 188 -2.48 6.73 -10.57
CA TYR A 188 -2.74 7.89 -9.73
C TYR A 188 -2.09 9.16 -10.28
N ASN A 189 -0.84 9.08 -10.74
CA ASN A 189 -0.14 10.24 -11.29
C ASN A 189 -0.85 10.79 -12.55
N ALA A 190 -1.39 9.91 -13.40
CA ALA A 190 -2.04 10.30 -14.64
C ALA A 190 -3.50 10.75 -14.46
N LYS A 191 -4.26 10.08 -13.59
CA LYS A 191 -5.72 10.21 -13.50
C LYS A 191 -6.20 10.75 -12.14
N GLY A 192 -5.36 10.67 -11.11
CA GLY A 192 -5.72 11.02 -9.74
C GLY A 192 -6.99 10.28 -9.28
N LEU A 193 -7.84 10.98 -8.53
CA LEU A 193 -9.11 10.44 -8.02
C LEU A 193 -10.25 10.40 -9.07
N ALA A 194 -9.97 10.86 -10.29
CA ALA A 194 -10.92 10.82 -11.41
C ALA A 194 -10.72 9.57 -12.30
N MET A 195 -9.81 8.67 -11.93
CA MET A 195 -9.56 7.39 -12.60
C MET A 195 -10.87 6.60 -12.76
N LEU A 196 -11.12 6.08 -13.96
CA LEU A 196 -12.28 5.26 -14.30
C LEU A 196 -11.93 3.77 -14.25
N ALA A 197 -12.92 2.90 -14.02
CA ALA A 197 -12.72 1.45 -14.06
C ALA A 197 -12.12 0.98 -15.41
N THR A 198 -12.48 1.66 -16.52
CA THR A 198 -11.90 1.40 -17.84
C THR A 198 -10.41 1.73 -17.89
N ASP A 199 -9.96 2.85 -17.29
CA ASP A 199 -8.54 3.19 -17.22
C ASP A 199 -7.73 2.07 -16.52
N LEU A 200 -8.27 1.53 -15.41
CA LEU A 200 -7.64 0.41 -14.71
C LEU A 200 -7.54 -0.83 -15.60
N SER A 201 -8.64 -1.23 -16.26
CA SER A 201 -8.61 -2.41 -17.12
C SER A 201 -7.70 -2.25 -18.34
N ASP A 202 -7.66 -1.06 -18.93
CA ASP A 202 -6.82 -0.78 -20.10
C ASP A 202 -5.34 -0.81 -19.74
N ASP A 203 -4.94 -0.21 -18.60
CA ASP A 203 -3.55 -0.23 -18.13
C ASP A 203 -3.10 -1.64 -17.71
N VAL A 204 -3.98 -2.42 -17.08
CA VAL A 204 -3.70 -3.83 -16.73
C VAL A 204 -3.45 -4.66 -17.99
N ARG A 205 -4.31 -4.52 -19.01
CA ARG A 205 -4.14 -5.19 -20.31
C ARG A 205 -2.86 -4.77 -21.00
N ALA A 206 -2.56 -3.47 -21.03
CA ALA A 206 -1.38 -2.92 -21.67
C ALA A 206 -0.07 -3.40 -21.02
N ARG A 207 -0.09 -3.70 -19.71
CA ARG A 207 1.09 -4.12 -18.95
C ARG A 207 1.14 -5.62 -18.63
N LYS A 208 0.28 -6.43 -19.26
CA LYS A 208 0.15 -7.87 -18.94
C LYS A 208 1.48 -8.64 -18.93
N SER A 209 2.42 -8.30 -19.81
CA SER A 209 3.74 -8.95 -19.90
C SER A 209 4.69 -8.67 -18.74
N SER A 210 4.41 -7.64 -17.93
CA SER A 210 5.19 -7.30 -16.72
C SER A 210 4.46 -7.64 -15.43
N LEU A 211 3.25 -8.20 -15.52
CA LEU A 211 2.45 -8.58 -14.37
C LEU A 211 2.47 -10.10 -14.23
N ALA A 212 2.19 -10.58 -13.02
CA ALA A 212 2.01 -12.00 -12.74
C ALA A 212 0.81 -12.56 -13.53
N THR A 213 1.09 -13.10 -14.72
CA THR A 213 0.12 -13.60 -15.68
C THR A 213 0.47 -14.98 -16.20
N LYS A 214 -0.53 -15.72 -16.67
CA LYS A 214 -0.38 -17.00 -17.39
C LYS A 214 -1.43 -17.12 -18.51
N PRO A 215 -1.26 -18.03 -19.49
CA PRO A 215 -2.31 -18.32 -20.46
C PRO A 215 -3.60 -18.77 -19.76
N ALA A 216 -4.73 -18.20 -20.14
CA ALA A 216 -6.02 -18.59 -19.60
C ALA A 216 -6.30 -20.08 -19.86
N GLY A 217 -6.90 -20.76 -18.88
CA GLY A 217 -7.21 -22.20 -18.98
C GLY A 217 -6.04 -23.14 -18.71
N THR A 218 -4.85 -22.63 -18.38
CA THR A 218 -3.76 -23.47 -17.86
C THR A 218 -3.94 -23.73 -16.35
N PRO A 219 -3.68 -24.96 -15.86
CA PRO A 219 -3.71 -25.29 -14.43
C PRO A 219 -2.88 -24.33 -13.58
#